data_AF-A0A8J6F0L7-F1
#
_entry.id   AF-A0A8J6F0L7-F1
#
_cell.length_a   1.000
_cell.length_b   1.000
_cell.length_c   1.000
_cell.angle_alpha   90.00
_cell.angle_beta   90.00
_cell.angle_gamma   90.00
#
_symmetry.space_group_name_H-M   'P 1'
#
loop_
_entity.id
_entity.type
_entity.pdbx_description
1 polymer ?
#
loop_
_entity_poly.entity_id
_entity_poly.type
_entity_poly.pdbx_seq_one_letter_code
_entity_poly.pdbx_strand_id
1 'polypeptide(L)'
;MKRDMPFKSGKVFFIMYEVTPSNYLVFANGKPFYEFAHRIPLERVNWLQVTGDIVVQELSIIGNGPGVKGGNLLMSEAQRQLLPMMGPCIVNAPVPFTTNIRGGMIPKRTIVVKGIPKSRAKSFTVNLKVGFNNDVALHLKAQPNKKTVVRNSYINGAWGEEETELAKNPFKDGEYFDISIRCGEKQFKVYVNGSHCFNYAHRLWNLQQVDKLEVEGDVNIVYVFM
;
A
#
# COMPACT_ATOMS: atom_id res chain seq x y z
N MET A 1 31.70 7.92 2.22
CA MET A 1 31.17 6.95 3.19
C MET A 1 30.47 5.85 2.41
N LYS A 2 30.91 4.59 2.52
CA LYS A 2 30.33 3.47 1.75
C LYS A 2 28.96 3.16 2.36
N ARG A 3 27.87 3.42 1.64
CA ARG A 3 26.51 3.05 2.08
C ARG A 3 26.35 1.54 1.92
N ASP A 4 25.74 0.88 2.91
CA ASP A 4 25.48 -0.56 2.84
C ASP A 4 24.55 -0.89 1.67
N MET A 5 24.81 -2.01 1.00
CA MET A 5 23.99 -2.50 -0.11
C MET A 5 22.59 -2.87 0.39
N PRO A 6 21.51 -2.19 -0.06
CA PRO A 6 20.17 -2.38 0.49
C PRO A 6 19.44 -3.58 -0.11
N PHE A 7 20.00 -4.19 -1.16
CA PHE A 7 19.41 -5.31 -1.89
C PHE A 7 20.10 -6.63 -1.53
N LYS A 8 19.32 -7.70 -1.40
CA LYS A 8 19.80 -9.06 -1.14
C LYS A 8 19.14 -10.02 -2.11
N SER A 9 19.91 -10.98 -2.64
CA SER A 9 19.37 -11.99 -3.55
C SER A 9 18.21 -12.75 -2.90
N GLY A 10 17.16 -13.01 -3.69
CA GLY A 10 15.94 -13.71 -3.25
C GLY A 10 15.02 -12.89 -2.33
N LYS A 11 15.29 -11.61 -2.07
CA LYS A 11 14.43 -10.73 -1.27
C LYS A 11 13.71 -9.71 -2.13
N VAL A 12 12.42 -9.53 -1.86
CA VAL A 12 11.63 -8.45 -2.46
C VAL A 12 12.18 -7.11 -1.97
N PHE A 13 12.32 -6.16 -2.87
CA PHE A 13 12.75 -4.82 -2.55
C PHE A 13 11.87 -3.79 -3.26
N PHE A 14 11.88 -2.57 -2.76
CA PHE A 14 11.20 -1.43 -3.35
C PHE A 14 12.23 -0.34 -3.67
N ILE A 15 12.18 0.21 -4.89
CA ILE A 15 12.98 1.36 -5.30
C ILE A 15 12.03 2.46 -5.76
N MET A 16 12.30 3.67 -5.29
CA MET A 16 11.60 4.86 -5.72
C MET A 16 12.60 5.92 -6.18
N TYR A 17 12.30 6.50 -7.33
CA TYR A 17 13.01 7.63 -7.90
C TYR A 17 12.08 8.84 -7.79
N GLU A 18 12.41 9.75 -6.88
CA GLU A 18 11.78 11.06 -6.84
C GLU A 18 12.57 12.00 -7.76
N VAL A 19 11.88 12.56 -8.74
CA VAL A 19 12.47 13.45 -9.74
C VAL A 19 12.27 14.89 -9.27
N THR A 20 13.37 15.57 -8.96
CA THR A 20 13.36 17.00 -8.61
C THR A 20 13.84 17.83 -9.81
N PRO A 21 13.78 19.17 -9.74
CA PRO A 21 14.38 20.02 -10.78
C PRO A 21 15.90 19.86 -10.97
N SER A 22 16.63 19.35 -9.98
CA SER A 22 18.10 19.31 -9.98
C SER A 22 18.71 17.91 -9.92
N ASN A 23 17.98 16.92 -9.38
CA ASN A 23 18.48 15.56 -9.20
C ASN A 23 17.37 14.51 -9.16
N TYR A 24 17.78 13.24 -9.20
CA TYR A 24 16.98 12.10 -8.76
C TYR A 24 17.34 11.78 -7.31
N LEU A 25 16.35 11.80 -6.41
CA LEU A 25 16.46 11.23 -5.07
C LEU A 25 16.04 9.76 -5.14
N VAL A 26 16.95 8.86 -4.79
CA VAL A 26 16.75 7.41 -4.84
C VAL A 26 16.53 6.87 -3.44
N PHE A 27 15.38 6.27 -3.25
CA PHE A 27 15.01 5.58 -2.01
C PHE A 27 15.02 4.08 -2.25
N ALA A 28 15.65 3.33 -1.35
CA ALA A 28 15.60 1.88 -1.33
C ALA A 28 14.90 1.44 -0.05
N ASN A 29 13.84 0.64 -0.18
CA ASN A 29 13.07 0.12 0.95
C ASN A 29 12.60 1.23 1.92
N GLY A 30 12.13 2.35 1.36
CA GLY A 30 11.63 3.52 2.10
C GLY A 30 12.72 4.38 2.76
N LYS A 31 14.01 4.06 2.58
CA LYS A 31 15.12 4.84 3.14
C LYS A 31 15.88 5.59 2.04
N PRO A 32 16.33 6.84 2.28
CA PRO A 32 17.23 7.53 1.38
C PRO A 32 18.48 6.68 1.13
N PHE A 33 18.77 6.42 -0.14
CA PHE A 33 19.88 5.55 -0.54
C PHE A 33 20.91 6.28 -1.39
N TYR A 34 20.45 7.07 -2.37
CA TYR A 34 21.35 7.73 -3.30
C TYR A 34 20.77 9.02 -3.84
N GLU A 35 21.62 9.96 -4.23
CA GLU A 35 21.22 11.18 -4.93
C GLU A 35 22.04 11.29 -6.21
N PHE A 36 21.36 11.52 -7.33
CA PHE A 36 22.01 11.57 -8.63
C PHE A 36 21.62 12.86 -9.35
N ALA A 37 22.55 13.81 -9.43
CA ALA A 37 22.33 15.07 -10.14
C ALA A 37 22.00 14.82 -11.62
N HIS A 38 21.10 15.64 -12.17
CA HIS A 38 20.79 15.58 -13.60
C HIS A 38 22.03 15.90 -14.42
N ARG A 39 22.36 15.02 -15.36
CA ARG A 39 23.47 15.21 -16.32
C ARG A 39 22.99 15.40 -17.75
N ILE A 40 21.69 15.20 -17.96
CA ILE A 40 20.97 15.51 -19.18
C ILE A 40 19.71 16.29 -18.78
N PRO A 41 19.19 17.16 -19.66
CA PRO A 41 17.90 17.80 -19.42
C PRO A 41 16.79 16.77 -19.19
N LEU A 42 15.96 17.00 -18.17
CA LEU A 42 14.95 16.04 -17.71
C LEU A 42 13.91 15.73 -18.80
N GLU A 43 13.59 16.71 -19.65
CA GLU A 43 12.69 16.58 -20.79
C GLU A 43 13.14 15.56 -21.84
N ARG A 44 14.41 15.15 -21.82
CA ARG A 44 14.94 14.11 -22.72
C ARG A 44 14.70 12.69 -22.20
N VAL A 45 14.26 12.52 -20.96
CA VAL A 45 13.99 11.22 -20.34
C VAL A 45 12.54 10.83 -20.60
N ASN A 46 12.32 9.89 -21.53
CA ASN A 46 10.98 9.49 -21.99
C ASN A 46 10.75 7.97 -22.03
N TRP A 47 11.73 7.16 -21.64
CA TRP A 47 11.58 5.72 -21.48
C TRP A 47 12.24 5.27 -20.17
N LEU A 48 11.70 4.19 -19.61
CA LEU A 48 12.27 3.48 -18.47
C LEU A 48 12.53 2.04 -18.91
N GLN A 49 13.74 1.55 -18.66
CA GLN A 49 14.10 0.16 -18.91
C GLN A 49 14.63 -0.46 -17.63
N VAL A 50 14.22 -1.69 -17.39
CA VAL A 50 14.64 -2.50 -16.25
C VAL A 50 15.23 -3.79 -16.81
N THR A 51 16.48 -4.07 -16.48
CA THR A 51 17.23 -5.26 -16.97
C THR A 51 17.97 -5.94 -15.80
N GLY A 52 18.50 -7.14 -16.05
CA GLY A 52 19.22 -7.95 -15.07
C GLY A 52 18.34 -9.04 -14.43
N ASP A 53 18.88 -9.71 -13.42
CA ASP A 53 18.26 -10.87 -12.74
C ASP A 53 17.20 -10.44 -11.72
N ILE A 54 16.16 -9.74 -12.19
CA ILE A 54 15.04 -9.27 -11.37
C ILE A 54 13.69 -9.58 -12.00
N VAL A 55 12.73 -9.92 -11.17
CA VAL A 55 11.32 -10.05 -11.57
C VAL A 55 10.58 -8.81 -11.08
N VAL A 56 10.12 -7.98 -12.02
CA VAL A 56 9.36 -6.78 -11.69
C VAL A 56 7.95 -7.18 -11.26
N GLN A 57 7.65 -7.01 -9.97
CA GLN A 57 6.32 -7.26 -9.43
C GLN A 57 5.35 -6.12 -9.76
N GLU A 58 5.84 -4.89 -9.70
CA GLU A 58 5.06 -3.70 -9.97
C GLU A 58 5.96 -2.55 -10.40
N LEU A 59 5.43 -1.70 -11.28
CA LEU A 59 6.02 -0.42 -11.66
C LEU A 59 4.89 0.61 -11.68
N SER A 60 5.06 1.69 -10.92
CA SER A 60 4.15 2.82 -10.93
C SER A 60 4.91 4.09 -11.29
N ILE A 61 4.31 4.90 -12.17
CA ILE A 61 4.78 6.25 -12.47
C ILE A 61 3.73 7.21 -11.92
N ILE A 62 4.16 8.08 -11.02
CA ILE A 62 3.30 9.03 -10.34
C ILE A 62 3.71 10.43 -10.80
N GLY A 63 2.78 11.19 -11.36
CA GLY A 63 3.04 12.57 -11.74
C GLY A 63 1.75 13.40 -11.81
N ASN A 64 1.82 14.64 -11.32
CA ASN A 64 0.78 15.66 -11.49
C ASN A 64 0.97 16.43 -12.82
N GLY A 65 1.38 15.73 -13.89
CA GLY A 65 1.63 16.35 -15.19
C GLY A 65 0.36 16.48 -16.03
N PRO A 66 0.08 17.63 -16.66
CA PRO A 66 -0.99 17.73 -17.64
C PRO A 66 -0.57 16.97 -18.91
N GLY A 67 -1.10 15.76 -19.13
CA GLY A 67 -0.90 15.07 -20.41
C GLY A 67 -0.69 13.56 -20.42
N VAL A 68 -1.13 12.79 -19.41
CA VAL A 68 -1.09 11.32 -19.52
C VAL A 68 -2.18 10.82 -20.48
N LYS A 69 -1.89 10.80 -21.79
CA LYS A 69 -2.58 9.92 -22.74
C LYS A 69 -1.93 8.54 -22.62
N GLY A 70 -2.60 7.63 -21.92
CA GLY A 70 -2.13 6.26 -21.68
C GLY A 70 -1.85 5.52 -22.99
N GLY A 71 -0.57 5.23 -23.24
CA GLY A 71 -0.19 4.19 -24.17
C GLY A 71 -0.56 2.83 -23.58
N ASN A 72 -1.24 2.00 -24.37
CA ASN A 72 -1.63 0.65 -23.99
C ASN A 72 -0.40 -0.21 -23.68
N LEU A 73 -0.06 -0.35 -22.39
CA LEU A 73 0.81 -1.42 -21.93
C LEU A 73 -0.03 -2.70 -21.86
N LEU A 74 0.49 -3.79 -22.42
CA LEU A 74 -0.17 -5.09 -22.46
C LEU A 74 -0.27 -5.64 -21.03
N MET A 75 -1.41 -5.38 -20.40
CA MET A 75 -1.73 -5.88 -19.05
C MET A 75 -2.16 -7.34 -19.14
N SER A 76 -1.70 -8.15 -18.16
CA SER A 76 -2.22 -9.50 -17.96
C SER A 76 -3.72 -9.48 -17.63
N GLU A 77 -4.43 -10.57 -17.91
CA GLU A 77 -5.88 -10.68 -17.71
C GLU A 77 -6.29 -10.45 -16.24
N ALA A 78 -5.42 -10.80 -15.29
CA ALA A 78 -5.60 -10.53 -13.86
C ALA A 78 -5.53 -9.03 -13.51
N GLN A 79 -4.73 -8.24 -14.23
CA GLN A 79 -4.61 -6.79 -14.01
C GLN A 79 -5.68 -5.98 -14.74
N ARG A 80 -6.38 -6.53 -15.74
CA ARG A 80 -7.55 -5.88 -16.38
C ARG A 80 -8.70 -5.64 -15.40
N GLN A 81 -8.73 -6.34 -14.27
CA GLN A 81 -9.72 -6.13 -13.21
C GLN A 81 -9.37 -4.99 -12.24
N LEU A 82 -8.14 -4.46 -12.30
CA LEU A 82 -7.69 -3.31 -11.52
C LEU A 82 -7.70 -2.10 -12.45
N LEU A 83 -8.60 -1.15 -12.18
CA LEU A 83 -8.66 0.11 -12.93
C LEU A 83 -7.32 0.84 -12.81
N PRO A 84 -6.84 1.54 -13.85
CA PRO A 84 -5.66 2.40 -13.72
C PRO A 84 -5.93 3.41 -12.61
N MET A 85 -5.13 3.33 -11.56
CA MET A 85 -5.31 4.07 -10.31
C MET A 85 -4.91 5.54 -10.53
N MET A 86 -5.82 6.34 -11.06
CA MET A 86 -5.67 7.78 -11.24
C MET A 86 -6.21 8.51 -10.01
N GLY A 87 -5.33 9.08 -9.20
CA GLY A 87 -5.66 9.77 -7.95
C GLY A 87 -4.40 10.24 -7.21
N PRO A 88 -4.50 11.25 -6.34
CA PRO A 88 -3.36 11.73 -5.56
C PRO A 88 -2.90 10.63 -4.61
N CYS A 89 -1.67 10.17 -4.75
CA CYS A 89 -1.08 9.23 -3.82
C CYS A 89 -0.30 9.95 -2.72
N ILE A 90 -0.23 9.32 -1.56
CA ILE A 90 0.54 9.80 -0.42
C ILE A 90 1.77 8.92 -0.30
N VAL A 91 2.96 9.53 -0.30
CA VAL A 91 4.25 8.83 -0.31
C VAL A 91 4.98 9.10 1.01
N ASN A 92 5.65 8.07 1.55
CA ASN A 92 6.47 8.17 2.77
C ASN A 92 5.75 8.83 3.98
N ALA A 93 4.49 8.44 4.23
CA ALA A 93 3.72 9.02 5.32
C ALA A 93 4.27 8.63 6.71
N PRO A 94 4.33 9.57 7.67
CA PRO A 94 4.71 9.25 9.04
C PRO A 94 3.63 8.41 9.72
N VAL A 95 4.03 7.51 10.63
CA VAL A 95 3.12 6.64 11.40
C VAL A 95 3.10 7.12 12.87
N PRO A 96 1.92 7.32 13.50
CA PRO A 96 0.58 7.00 13.00
C PRO A 96 0.14 7.91 11.85
N PHE A 97 -0.51 7.32 10.86
CA PHE A 97 -0.99 7.99 9.66
C PHE A 97 -2.51 7.94 9.61
N THR A 98 -3.13 9.09 9.36
CA THR A 98 -4.59 9.18 9.21
C THR A 98 -4.93 10.10 8.05
N THR A 99 -5.92 9.70 7.25
CA THR A 99 -6.39 10.50 6.10
C THR A 99 -7.86 10.22 5.80
N ASN A 100 -8.50 11.16 5.09
CA ASN A 100 -9.91 11.08 4.74
C ASN A 100 -10.10 10.36 3.40
N ILE A 101 -11.03 9.41 3.37
CA ILE A 101 -11.54 8.74 2.18
C ILE A 101 -12.73 9.58 1.69
N ARG A 102 -12.49 10.54 0.78
CA ARG A 102 -13.53 11.46 0.29
C ARG A 102 -14.70 10.69 -0.34
N GLY A 103 -15.91 10.89 0.19
CA GLY A 103 -17.12 10.18 -0.24
C GLY A 103 -17.27 8.77 0.33
N GLY A 104 -16.39 8.39 1.27
CA GLY A 104 -16.44 7.11 1.99
C GLY A 104 -16.17 5.89 1.13
N MET A 105 -16.38 4.72 1.71
CA MET A 105 -16.28 3.46 1.00
C MET A 105 -17.59 3.19 0.22
N ILE A 106 -17.44 2.83 -1.05
CA ILE A 106 -18.55 2.43 -1.93
C ILE A 106 -18.16 1.17 -2.69
N PRO A 107 -19.12 0.34 -3.16
CA PRO A 107 -18.79 -0.82 -3.97
C PRO A 107 -17.85 -0.47 -5.13
N LYS A 108 -16.87 -1.34 -5.36
CA LYS A 108 -15.76 -1.21 -6.32
C LYS A 108 -14.65 -0.23 -5.92
N ARG A 109 -14.80 0.60 -4.88
CA ARG A 109 -13.69 1.42 -4.37
C ARG A 109 -12.58 0.55 -3.81
N THR A 110 -11.33 0.94 -4.05
CA THR A 110 -10.15 0.21 -3.60
C THR A 110 -9.20 1.17 -2.88
N ILE A 111 -8.82 0.80 -1.66
CA ILE A 111 -7.77 1.47 -0.90
C ILE A 111 -6.52 0.60 -0.99
N VAL A 112 -5.39 1.21 -1.34
CA VAL A 112 -4.09 0.53 -1.41
C VAL A 112 -3.15 1.13 -0.38
N VAL A 113 -2.54 0.27 0.45
CA VAL A 113 -1.53 0.64 1.44
C VAL A 113 -0.31 -0.23 1.21
N LYS A 114 0.80 0.40 0.85
CA LYS A 114 2.09 -0.23 0.64
C LYS A 114 3.06 0.22 1.71
N GLY A 115 3.85 -0.71 2.20
CA GLY A 115 4.72 -0.44 3.32
C GLY A 115 5.73 -1.55 3.58
N ILE A 116 6.54 -1.32 4.60
CA ILE A 116 7.55 -2.26 5.06
C ILE A 116 7.44 -2.32 6.59
N PRO A 117 7.15 -3.48 7.19
CA PRO A 117 7.17 -3.63 8.63
C PRO A 117 8.57 -3.31 9.14
N LYS A 118 8.68 -2.60 10.26
CA LYS A 118 9.97 -2.27 10.86
C LYS A 118 10.69 -3.56 11.27
N SER A 119 12.01 -3.49 11.41
CA SER A 119 12.79 -4.63 11.91
C SER A 119 12.34 -4.98 13.33
N ARG A 120 12.04 -6.26 13.59
CA ARG A 120 11.48 -6.77 14.86
C ARG A 120 10.09 -6.20 15.15
N ALA A 121 9.25 -6.03 14.13
CA ALA A 121 7.90 -5.49 14.27
C ALA A 121 7.03 -6.43 15.12
N LYS A 122 6.41 -5.89 16.18
CA LYS A 122 5.45 -6.65 16.99
C LYS A 122 4.11 -6.75 16.25
N SER A 123 3.61 -5.60 15.81
CA SER A 123 2.40 -5.51 15.00
C SER A 123 2.24 -4.14 14.35
N PHE A 124 1.47 -4.09 13.28
CA PHE A 124 0.92 -2.85 12.73
C PHE A 124 -0.56 -3.05 12.40
N THR A 125 -1.30 -1.96 12.29
CA THR A 125 -2.73 -1.96 12.04
C THR A 125 -3.09 -1.12 10.82
N VAL A 126 -4.10 -1.55 10.08
CA VAL A 126 -4.76 -0.77 9.03
C VAL A 126 -6.25 -0.78 9.35
N ASN A 127 -6.80 0.40 9.60
CA ASN A 127 -8.16 0.61 10.04
C ASN A 127 -8.94 1.40 8.99
N LEU A 128 -10.12 0.90 8.61
CA LEU A 128 -11.15 1.67 7.92
C LEU A 128 -12.18 2.11 8.96
N LYS A 129 -12.30 3.42 9.15
CA LYS A 129 -13.06 4.03 10.26
C LYS A 129 -14.16 4.95 9.78
N VAL A 130 -15.16 5.09 10.63
CA VAL A 130 -16.17 6.13 10.57
C VAL A 130 -15.66 7.34 11.35
N GLY A 131 -15.38 8.44 10.66
CA GLY A 131 -14.64 9.57 11.22
C GLY A 131 -15.34 10.29 12.37
N PHE A 132 -16.68 10.34 12.37
CA PHE A 132 -17.44 11.11 13.36
C PHE A 132 -17.60 10.42 14.71
N ASN A 133 -17.59 9.08 14.76
CA ASN A 133 -17.76 8.30 16.00
C ASN A 133 -16.61 7.34 16.31
N ASN A 134 -15.61 7.26 15.42
CA ASN A 134 -14.46 6.35 15.50
C ASN A 134 -14.80 4.86 15.46
N ASP A 135 -16.00 4.46 15.03
CA ASP A 135 -16.29 3.06 14.73
C ASP A 135 -15.30 2.55 13.68
N VAL A 136 -14.90 1.29 13.80
CA VAL A 136 -13.96 0.62 12.91
C VAL A 136 -14.71 -0.42 12.12
N ALA A 137 -14.94 -0.15 10.83
CA ALA A 137 -15.58 -1.09 9.91
C ALA A 137 -14.70 -2.30 9.63
N LEU A 138 -13.40 -2.08 9.45
CA LEU A 138 -12.40 -3.13 9.31
C LEU A 138 -11.15 -2.73 10.08
N HIS A 139 -10.83 -3.49 11.12
CA HIS A 139 -9.54 -3.52 11.79
C HIS A 139 -8.73 -4.67 11.22
N LEU A 140 -7.59 -4.40 10.61
CA LEU A 140 -6.63 -5.41 10.18
C LEU A 140 -5.36 -5.25 11.02
N LYS A 141 -5.05 -6.24 11.86
CA LYS A 141 -3.82 -6.26 12.66
C LYS A 141 -2.88 -7.35 12.17
N ALA A 142 -1.80 -6.93 11.53
CA ALA A 142 -0.75 -7.81 11.08
C ALA A 142 0.30 -7.99 12.19
N GLN A 143 0.69 -9.25 12.43
CA GLN A 143 1.75 -9.61 13.38
C GLN A 143 2.82 -10.41 12.62
N PRO A 144 3.78 -9.77 11.95
CA PRO A 144 4.70 -10.45 11.02
C PRO A 144 5.52 -11.58 11.66
N ASN A 145 5.79 -11.48 12.97
CA ASN A 145 6.48 -12.49 13.76
C ASN A 145 5.57 -13.61 14.30
N LYS A 146 4.28 -13.60 13.98
CA LYS A 146 3.30 -14.64 14.32
C LYS A 146 2.66 -15.18 13.05
N LYS A 147 1.93 -16.30 13.16
CA LYS A 147 1.20 -16.89 12.03
C LYS A 147 -0.16 -16.23 11.74
N THR A 148 -0.52 -15.16 12.44
CA THR A 148 -1.90 -14.67 12.51
C THR A 148 -2.03 -13.22 12.04
N VAL A 149 -3.03 -12.95 11.21
CA VAL A 149 -3.57 -11.60 10.96
C VAL A 149 -4.97 -11.57 11.57
N VAL A 150 -5.17 -10.68 12.53
CA VAL A 150 -6.45 -10.55 13.23
C VAL A 150 -7.31 -9.55 12.46
N ARG A 151 -8.57 -9.90 12.22
CA ARG A 151 -9.56 -8.99 11.64
C ARG A 151 -10.75 -8.85 12.57
N ASN A 152 -11.24 -7.63 12.75
CA ASN A 152 -12.40 -7.38 13.58
C ASN A 152 -13.07 -6.04 13.20
N SER A 153 -14.18 -5.73 13.85
CA SER A 153 -14.85 -4.43 13.81
C SER A 153 -15.05 -3.94 15.24
N TYR A 154 -14.98 -2.62 15.42
CA TYR A 154 -15.31 -1.95 16.67
C TYR A 154 -16.52 -1.07 16.42
N ILE A 155 -17.66 -1.40 17.01
CA ILE A 155 -18.94 -0.74 16.71
C ILE A 155 -19.63 -0.42 18.03
N ASN A 156 -20.07 0.83 18.20
CA ASN A 156 -20.82 1.27 19.39
C ASN A 156 -20.08 0.98 20.71
N GLY A 157 -18.76 1.15 20.73
CA GLY A 157 -17.96 1.01 21.94
C GLY A 157 -17.48 -0.42 22.26
N ALA A 158 -17.72 -1.40 21.39
CA ALA A 158 -17.32 -2.78 21.62
C ALA A 158 -16.64 -3.42 20.40
N TRP A 159 -15.64 -4.27 20.68
CA TRP A 159 -15.08 -5.19 19.68
C TRP A 159 -16.03 -6.35 19.45
N GLY A 160 -16.17 -6.76 18.19
CA GLY A 160 -16.88 -7.98 17.83
C GLY A 160 -16.01 -9.25 17.97
N GLU A 161 -16.45 -10.32 17.32
CA GLU A 161 -15.70 -11.57 17.23
C GLU A 161 -14.48 -11.43 16.30
N GLU A 162 -13.30 -11.86 16.76
CA GLU A 162 -12.08 -11.85 15.96
C GLU A 162 -12.09 -12.95 14.89
N GLU A 163 -11.75 -12.60 13.66
CA GLU A 163 -11.44 -13.58 12.61
C GLU A 163 -9.93 -13.72 12.48
N THR A 164 -9.41 -14.94 12.63
CA THR A 164 -7.97 -15.21 12.65
C THR A 164 -7.54 -16.28 11.66
N GLU A 165 -8.50 -16.99 11.03
CA GLU A 165 -8.19 -18.06 10.09
C GLU A 165 -7.52 -17.47 8.85
N LEU A 166 -6.31 -17.95 8.55
CA LEU A 166 -5.59 -17.72 7.31
C LEU A 166 -4.69 -18.93 7.04
N ALA A 167 -4.54 -19.30 5.77
CA ALA A 167 -3.62 -20.37 5.38
C ALA A 167 -2.15 -20.02 5.68
N LYS A 168 -1.78 -18.74 5.54
CA LYS A 168 -0.44 -18.22 5.83
C LYS A 168 -0.51 -16.74 6.20
N ASN A 169 0.43 -16.28 7.04
CA ASN A 169 0.65 -14.85 7.23
C ASN A 169 1.41 -14.30 6.00
N PRO A 170 0.85 -13.33 5.26
CA PRO A 170 1.52 -12.77 4.10
C PRO A 170 2.58 -11.70 4.45
N PHE A 171 2.66 -11.27 5.72
CA PHE A 171 3.58 -10.23 6.17
C PHE A 171 4.82 -10.82 6.84
N LYS A 172 5.98 -10.21 6.57
CA LYS A 172 7.27 -10.58 7.17
C LYS A 172 8.05 -9.33 7.55
N ASP A 173 8.82 -9.43 8.63
CA ASP A 173 9.65 -8.33 9.12
C ASP A 173 10.63 -7.84 8.04
N GLY A 174 10.63 -6.52 7.82
CA GLY A 174 11.53 -5.87 6.85
C GLY A 174 11.25 -6.21 5.39
N GLU A 175 10.23 -7.01 5.06
CA GLU A 175 9.84 -7.30 3.68
C GLU A 175 8.71 -6.37 3.25
N TYR A 176 8.79 -5.91 2.01
CA TYR A 176 7.76 -5.09 1.40
C TYR A 176 6.41 -5.82 1.34
N PHE A 177 5.34 -5.06 1.53
CA PHE A 177 3.99 -5.51 1.25
C PHE A 177 3.19 -4.47 0.45
N ASP A 178 2.18 -4.98 -0.25
CA ASP A 178 1.09 -4.24 -0.85
C ASP A 178 -0.24 -4.82 -0.36
N ILE A 179 -1.03 -4.03 0.39
CA ILE A 179 -2.40 -4.37 0.79
C ILE A 179 -3.36 -3.62 -0.12
N SER A 180 -4.23 -4.35 -0.82
CA SER A 180 -5.36 -3.80 -1.56
C SER A 180 -6.67 -4.23 -0.91
N ILE A 181 -7.43 -3.26 -0.39
CA ILE A 181 -8.74 -3.45 0.24
C ILE A 181 -9.82 -2.99 -0.74
N ARG A 182 -10.48 -3.95 -1.39
CA ARG A 182 -11.57 -3.68 -2.33
C ARG A 182 -12.92 -3.79 -1.63
N CYS A 183 -13.71 -2.74 -1.71
CA CYS A 183 -15.08 -2.73 -1.22
C CYS A 183 -16.00 -3.51 -2.17
N GLY A 184 -16.51 -4.66 -1.73
CA GLY A 184 -17.59 -5.37 -2.41
C GLY A 184 -18.96 -4.96 -1.87
N GLU A 185 -20.03 -5.54 -2.44
CA GLU A 185 -21.40 -5.26 -1.98
C GLU A 185 -21.70 -5.79 -0.58
N LYS A 186 -21.12 -6.94 -0.21
CA LYS A 186 -21.39 -7.63 1.07
C LYS A 186 -20.16 -7.81 1.96
N GLN A 187 -18.97 -7.54 1.44
CA GLN A 187 -17.71 -7.81 2.11
C GLN A 187 -16.58 -6.95 1.55
N PHE A 188 -15.55 -6.72 2.35
CA PHE A 188 -14.24 -6.32 1.86
C PHE A 188 -13.51 -7.54 1.29
N LYS A 189 -12.86 -7.37 0.15
CA LYS A 189 -11.94 -8.37 -0.44
C LYS A 189 -10.53 -7.83 -0.30
N VAL A 190 -9.70 -8.51 0.49
CA VAL A 190 -8.35 -8.07 0.81
C VAL A 190 -7.33 -8.93 0.06
N TYR A 191 -6.45 -8.24 -0.66
CA TYR A 191 -5.34 -8.84 -1.40
C TYR A 191 -4.04 -8.37 -0.76
N VAL A 192 -3.06 -9.27 -0.64
CA VAL A 192 -1.71 -8.93 -0.21
C VAL A 192 -0.72 -9.40 -1.26
N ASN A 193 0.14 -8.50 -1.73
CA ASN A 193 1.12 -8.74 -2.79
C ASN A 193 0.47 -9.35 -4.05
N GLY A 194 -0.65 -8.75 -4.48
CA GLY A 194 -1.43 -9.17 -5.66
C GLY A 194 -2.23 -10.47 -5.49
N SER A 195 -2.02 -11.23 -4.42
CA SER A 195 -2.73 -12.48 -4.15
C SER A 195 -3.93 -12.25 -3.23
N HIS A 196 -5.06 -12.89 -3.50
CA HIS A 196 -6.20 -12.88 -2.58
C HIS A 196 -5.77 -13.45 -1.23
N CYS A 197 -6.07 -12.72 -0.16
CA CYS A 197 -5.70 -13.12 1.20
C CYS A 197 -6.94 -13.58 1.99
N PHE A 198 -7.97 -12.73 2.06
CA PHE A 198 -9.22 -13.06 2.74
C PHE A 198 -10.38 -12.17 2.29
N ASN A 199 -11.58 -12.60 2.63
CA ASN A 199 -12.79 -11.79 2.59
C ASN A 199 -13.19 -11.44 4.02
N TYR A 200 -13.74 -10.25 4.24
CA TYR A 200 -14.26 -9.83 5.54
C TYR A 200 -15.67 -9.28 5.36
N ALA A 201 -16.68 -9.96 5.92
CA ALA A 201 -18.08 -9.58 5.77
C ALA A 201 -18.33 -8.20 6.38
N HIS A 202 -19.18 -7.39 5.72
CA HIS A 202 -19.52 -6.06 6.22
C HIS A 202 -20.32 -6.18 7.52
N ARG A 203 -19.75 -5.73 8.64
CA ARG A 203 -20.45 -5.60 9.93
C ARG A 203 -21.11 -4.23 10.10
N LEU A 204 -20.66 -3.23 9.33
CA LEU A 204 -21.30 -1.93 9.17
C LEU A 204 -21.97 -1.85 7.79
N TRP A 205 -23.23 -1.45 7.76
CA TRP A 205 -24.04 -1.43 6.53
C TRP A 205 -23.86 -0.12 5.73
N ASN A 206 -23.70 1.02 6.41
CA ASN A 206 -23.53 2.31 5.75
C ASN A 206 -22.06 2.60 5.42
N LEU A 207 -21.57 1.96 4.36
CA LEU A 207 -20.15 2.05 3.97
C LEU A 207 -19.71 3.48 3.56
N GLN A 208 -20.64 4.33 3.13
CA GLN A 208 -20.34 5.74 2.82
C GLN A 208 -19.91 6.53 4.06
N GLN A 209 -20.27 6.09 5.26
CA GLN A 209 -19.79 6.69 6.50
C GLN A 209 -18.36 6.25 6.87
N VAL A 210 -17.84 5.18 6.24
CA VAL A 210 -16.46 4.73 6.41
C VAL A 210 -15.56 5.64 5.59
N ASP A 211 -15.16 6.76 6.18
CA ASP A 211 -14.55 7.92 5.51
C ASP A 211 -13.14 8.24 6.01
N LYS A 212 -12.54 7.37 6.84
CA LYS A 212 -11.19 7.55 7.37
C LYS A 212 -10.36 6.28 7.21
N LEU A 213 -9.14 6.43 6.72
CA LEU A 213 -8.08 5.42 6.77
C LEU A 213 -7.13 5.80 7.90
N GLU A 214 -6.77 4.83 8.74
CA GLU A 214 -5.79 4.99 9.81
C GLU A 214 -4.79 3.81 9.77
N VAL A 215 -3.50 4.10 9.88
CA VAL A 215 -2.42 3.11 9.89
C VAL A 215 -1.50 3.40 11.08
N GLU A 216 -1.28 2.41 11.93
CA GLU A 216 -0.50 2.56 13.16
C GLU A 216 0.48 1.39 13.39
N GLY A 217 1.38 1.57 14.36
CA GLY A 217 2.30 0.52 14.83
C GLY A 217 3.62 0.44 14.06
N ASP A 218 4.17 -0.76 14.00
CA ASP A 218 5.56 -1.02 13.59
C ASP A 218 5.73 -1.12 12.06
N VAL A 219 5.37 -0.05 11.33
CA VAL A 219 5.43 -0.02 9.87
C VAL A 219 5.97 1.30 9.35
N ASN A 220 6.66 1.26 8.21
CA ASN A 220 6.95 2.44 7.39
C ASN A 220 5.99 2.42 6.20
N ILE A 221 5.18 3.47 6.05
CA ILE A 221 4.29 3.60 4.90
C ILE A 221 5.11 4.13 3.73
N VAL A 222 5.05 3.41 2.62
CA VAL A 222 5.73 3.79 1.38
C VAL A 222 4.77 4.55 0.48
N TYR A 223 3.55 4.03 0.32
CA TYR A 223 2.57 4.56 -0.61
C TYR A 223 1.14 4.26 -0.13
N VAL A 224 0.26 5.24 -0.25
CA VAL A 224 -1.18 5.07 -0.05
C VAL A 224 -1.94 5.65 -1.24
N PHE A 225 -2.96 4.92 -1.70
CA PHE A 225 -3.90 5.34 -2.73
C PHE A 225 -5.33 5.01 -2.33
N MET A 226 -6.28 5.87 -2.70
CA MET A 226 -7.69 5.81 -2.25
C MET A 226 -8.67 6.36 -3.29
#